data_AF-A0A170SBL0-F1
#
_entry.id   AF-A0A170SBL0-F1
#
_cell.length_a   1.000
_cell.length_b   1.000
_cell.length_c   1.000
_cell.angle_alpha   90.00
_cell.angle_beta   90.00
_cell.angle_gamma   90.00
#
_symmetry.space_group_name_H-M   'P 1'
#
loop_
_entity.id
_entity.type
_entity.pdbx_description
1 polymer ?
#
loop_
_entity_poly.entity_id
_entity_poly.type
_entity_poly.pdbx_seq_one_letter_code
_entity_poly.pdbx_strand_id
1 'polypeptide(L)'
;MENLLNSFNSNKHIIKKSIAELRTGIPVLLYNNKSNLLVFPSEMIDNQILHKIQKYSDNAYILITGNRLNFLLQSSGNQLSRITLKESYNIDYISYLLTGKKLHSFDHIDTNNTTVSTNPLDITSISLIKLTKLLPSAI
;
A
#
# COMPACT_ATOMS: atom_id res chain seq x y z
N MET A 1 -13.69 38.16 13.34
CA MET A 1 -14.19 36.77 13.29
C MET A 1 -13.05 35.92 12.76
N GLU A 2 -12.15 35.47 13.63
CA GLU A 2 -11.09 34.53 13.24
C GLU A 2 -11.72 33.15 13.01
N ASN A 3 -11.68 32.70 11.76
CA ASN A 3 -12.25 31.42 11.32
C ASN A 3 -11.40 30.26 11.84
N LEU A 4 -12.01 29.07 11.95
CA LEU A 4 -11.53 27.76 12.48
C LEU A 4 -10.09 27.29 12.11
N LEU A 5 -9.38 28.06 11.30
CA LEU A 5 -8.03 27.90 10.78
C LEU A 5 -6.96 28.47 11.73
N ASN A 6 -6.99 28.11 13.02
CA ASN A 6 -5.81 28.13 13.91
C ASN A 6 -4.85 26.93 13.65
N SER A 7 -4.94 26.37 12.44
CA SER A 7 -3.90 26.00 11.45
C SER A 7 -2.54 25.38 11.80
N PHE A 8 -2.01 25.33 13.03
CA PHE A 8 -0.62 24.85 13.23
C PHE A 8 -0.37 23.91 14.43
N ASN A 9 -1.39 23.16 14.85
CA ASN A 9 -1.22 21.84 15.49
C ASN A 9 -1.96 20.71 14.73
N SER A 10 -2.63 21.04 13.63
CA SER A 10 -3.54 20.18 12.85
C SER A 10 -2.87 18.98 12.20
N ASN A 11 -1.66 19.15 11.64
CA ASN A 11 -0.97 18.08 10.92
C ASN A 11 -0.65 16.87 11.82
N LYS A 12 -0.28 17.10 13.09
CA LYS A 12 0.00 16.01 14.03
C LYS A 12 -1.26 15.21 14.36
N HIS A 13 -2.41 15.88 14.53
CA HIS A 13 -3.67 15.20 14.79
C HIS A 13 -4.16 14.42 13.58
N ILE A 14 -4.04 14.98 12.37
CA ILE A 14 -4.38 14.29 11.13
C ILE A 14 -3.52 13.04 10.97
N ILE A 15 -2.20 13.15 11.12
CA ILE A 15 -1.31 11.98 11.03
C ILE A 15 -1.66 10.93 12.08
N LYS A 16 -1.89 11.32 13.34
CA LYS A 16 -2.30 10.38 14.40
C LYS A 16 -3.62 9.68 14.09
N LYS A 17 -4.60 10.43 13.57
CA LYS A 17 -5.90 9.89 13.15
C LYS A 17 -5.72 8.91 12.01
N SER A 18 -4.99 9.28 10.96
CA SER A 18 -4.70 8.40 9.83
C SER A 18 -3.98 7.12 10.26
N ILE A 19 -3.02 7.20 11.19
CA ILE A 19 -2.37 6.02 11.76
C ILE A 19 -3.39 5.12 12.48
N ALA A 20 -4.30 5.71 13.27
CA ALA A 20 -5.33 4.95 13.98
C ALA A 20 -6.32 4.28 13.02
N GLU A 21 -6.78 5.01 11.99
CA GLU A 21 -7.67 4.51 10.94
C GLU A 21 -7.05 3.33 10.19
N LEU A 22 -5.80 3.47 9.74
CA LEU A 22 -5.08 2.39 9.06
C LEU A 22 -4.89 1.16 9.97
N ARG A 23 -4.62 1.34 11.27
CA ARG A 23 -4.55 0.20 12.22
C ARG A 23 -5.86 -0.56 12.36
N THR A 24 -6.99 0.07 12.06
CA THR A 24 -8.31 -0.54 12.11
C THR A 24 -8.84 -0.93 10.73
N GLY A 25 -8.00 -0.94 9.69
CA GLY A 25 -8.41 -1.30 8.33
C GLY A 25 -9.30 -0.25 7.65
N ILE A 26 -9.25 1.02 8.08
CA ILE A 26 -9.96 2.11 7.41
C ILE A 26 -8.97 2.77 6.43
N PRO A 27 -9.31 2.85 5.12
CA PRO A 27 -8.43 3.46 4.13
C PRO A 27 -8.29 4.96 4.35
N VAL A 28 -7.12 5.50 4.03
CA VAL A 28 -6.81 6.93 4.15
C VAL A 28 -6.55 7.52 2.78
N LEU A 29 -7.17 8.67 2.49
CA LEU A 29 -6.90 9.43 1.27
C LEU A 29 -5.68 10.34 1.47
N LEU A 30 -4.62 10.07 0.72
CA LEU A 30 -3.51 11.00 0.52
C LEU A 30 -3.78 11.83 -0.73
N TYR A 31 -3.45 13.11 -0.70
CA TYR A 31 -3.60 13.96 -1.86
C TYR A 31 -2.55 15.06 -1.88
N ASN A 32 -2.28 15.54 -3.08
CA ASN A 32 -1.52 16.76 -3.34
C ASN A 32 -2.22 17.52 -4.48
N ASN A 33 -1.61 18.59 -4.97
CA ASN A 33 -2.21 19.44 -6.00
C ASN A 33 -2.37 18.74 -7.38
N LYS A 34 -1.74 17.58 -7.59
CA LYS A 34 -1.67 16.88 -8.88
C LYS A 34 -2.43 15.55 -8.88
N SER A 35 -2.53 14.89 -7.73
CA SER A 35 -3.10 13.55 -7.64
C SER A 35 -3.62 13.23 -6.26
N ASN A 36 -4.45 12.20 -6.21
CA ASN A 36 -4.93 11.56 -4.99
C ASN A 36 -4.53 10.08 -5.01
N LEU A 37 -4.47 9.50 -3.82
CA LEU A 37 -4.14 8.10 -3.60
C LEU A 37 -4.94 7.62 -2.37
N LEU A 38 -5.85 6.68 -2.59
CA LEU A 38 -6.48 5.96 -1.49
C LEU A 38 -5.53 4.86 -1.04
N VAL A 39 -5.20 4.83 0.24
CA VAL A 39 -4.23 3.90 0.81
C VAL A 39 -4.93 2.94 1.75
N PHE A 40 -4.83 1.65 1.48
CA PHE A 40 -5.30 0.59 2.34
C PHE A 40 -4.12 -0.25 2.85
N PRO A 41 -4.07 -0.62 4.15
CA PRO A 41 -3.02 -1.48 4.68
C PRO A 41 -3.13 -2.89 4.09
N SER A 42 -2.14 -3.30 3.31
CA SER A 42 -2.16 -4.58 2.61
C SER A 42 -2.26 -5.81 3.54
N GLU A 43 -1.85 -5.69 4.81
CA GLU A 43 -1.98 -6.74 5.82
C GLU A 43 -3.44 -7.03 6.22
N MET A 44 -4.34 -6.04 6.08
CA MET A 44 -5.73 -6.16 6.52
C MET A 44 -6.69 -6.53 5.38
N ILE A 45 -6.16 -6.85 4.19
CA ILE A 45 -7.01 -7.19 3.06
C ILE A 45 -7.61 -8.58 3.23
N ASP A 46 -8.89 -8.71 2.93
CA ASP A 46 -9.60 -9.98 2.86
C ASP A 46 -10.20 -10.17 1.46
N ASN A 47 -10.84 -11.33 1.22
CA ASN A 47 -11.44 -11.64 -0.06
C ASN A 47 -12.55 -10.64 -0.48
N GLN A 48 -13.32 -10.11 0.48
CA GLN A 48 -14.40 -9.17 0.18
C GLN A 48 -13.85 -7.81 -0.25
N ILE A 49 -12.83 -7.31 0.45
CA ILE A 49 -12.15 -6.05 0.15
C ILE A 49 -11.40 -6.17 -1.17
N LEU A 50 -10.67 -7.26 -1.38
CA LEU A 50 -9.96 -7.53 -2.64
C LEU A 50 -10.90 -7.52 -3.84
N HIS A 51 -12.01 -8.25 -3.75
CA HIS A 51 -13.02 -8.28 -4.81
C HIS A 51 -13.60 -6.88 -5.09
N LYS A 52 -13.86 -6.07 -4.05
CA LYS A 52 -14.32 -4.68 -4.25
C LYS A 52 -13.26 -3.83 -4.97
N ILE A 53 -11.99 -3.92 -4.57
CA ILE A 53 -10.91 -3.15 -5.20
C ILE A 53 -10.78 -3.56 -6.68
N GLN A 54 -10.72 -4.86 -6.97
CA GLN A 54 -10.63 -5.38 -8.34
C GLN A 54 -11.82 -4.98 -9.21
N LYS A 55 -13.04 -4.94 -8.63
CA LYS A 55 -14.26 -4.59 -9.37
C LYS A 55 -14.39 -3.09 -9.66
N TYR A 56 -13.90 -2.22 -8.79
CA TYR A 56 -14.18 -0.78 -8.85
C TYR A 56 -12.95 0.10 -9.10
N SER A 57 -11.75 -0.47 -9.18
CA SER A 57 -10.52 0.29 -9.37
C SER A 57 -9.67 -0.26 -10.51
N ASP A 58 -9.67 0.47 -11.63
CA ASP A 58 -8.89 0.13 -12.82
C ASP A 58 -7.38 0.33 -12.64
N ASN A 59 -6.98 1.10 -11.63
CA ASN A 59 -5.59 1.52 -11.40
C ASN A 59 -5.06 1.08 -10.01
N ALA A 60 -5.59 0.00 -9.44
CA ALA A 60 -5.12 -0.52 -8.16
C ALA A 60 -3.74 -1.19 -8.29
N TYR A 61 -2.90 -1.05 -7.27
CA TYR A 61 -1.60 -1.68 -7.24
C TYR A 61 -1.18 -2.02 -5.81
N ILE A 62 -0.38 -3.06 -5.67
CA ILE A 62 0.26 -3.42 -4.41
C ILE A 62 1.58 -2.64 -4.33
N LEU A 63 1.73 -1.84 -3.28
CA LEU A 63 2.94 -1.08 -3.03
C LEU A 63 3.85 -1.84 -2.05
N ILE A 64 5.07 -2.14 -2.48
CA ILE A 64 6.04 -2.94 -1.71
C ILE A 64 7.39 -2.25 -1.59
N THR A 65 8.06 -2.41 -0.44
CA THR A 65 9.41 -1.88 -0.24
C THR A 65 10.45 -2.56 -1.14
N GLY A 66 11.55 -1.88 -1.40
CA GLY A 66 12.70 -2.44 -2.12
C GLY A 66 13.25 -3.70 -1.48
N ASN A 67 13.40 -3.72 -0.15
CA ASN A 67 13.80 -4.93 0.58
C ASN A 67 12.86 -6.12 0.29
N ARG A 68 11.55 -5.87 0.24
CA ARG A 68 10.59 -6.92 -0.05
C ARG A 68 10.67 -7.40 -1.49
N LEU A 69 10.81 -6.48 -2.43
CA LEU A 69 10.99 -6.84 -3.84
C LEU A 69 12.28 -7.62 -4.06
N ASN A 70 13.39 -7.23 -3.44
CA ASN A 70 14.67 -7.94 -3.52
C ASN A 70 14.57 -9.37 -2.99
N PHE A 71 13.80 -9.58 -1.91
CA PHE A 71 13.54 -10.93 -1.40
C PHE A 71 12.78 -11.79 -2.43
N LEU A 72 11.81 -11.21 -3.13
CA LEU A 72 11.00 -11.91 -4.13
C LEU A 72 11.80 -12.21 -5.40
N LEU A 73 12.63 -11.27 -5.85
CA LEU A 73 13.32 -11.32 -7.15
C LEU A 73 14.78 -11.74 -7.08
N GLN A 74 15.34 -11.89 -5.88
CA GLN A 74 16.78 -12.08 -5.67
C GLN A 74 17.63 -11.00 -6.39
N SER A 75 17.09 -9.78 -6.50
CA SER A 75 17.74 -8.64 -7.14
C SER A 75 18.38 -7.71 -6.10
N SER A 76 19.29 -6.84 -6.54
CA SER A 76 20.08 -5.93 -5.69
C SER A 76 19.51 -4.51 -5.56
N GLY A 77 18.24 -4.28 -5.94
CA GLY A 77 17.65 -2.94 -6.05
C GLY A 77 16.79 -2.52 -4.85
N ASN A 78 17.25 -1.61 -4.00
CA ASN A 78 16.42 -1.12 -2.88
C ASN A 78 15.47 0.02 -3.30
N GLN A 79 14.49 -0.28 -4.14
CA GLN A 79 13.53 0.70 -4.64
C GLN A 79 12.08 0.34 -4.32
N LEU A 80 11.33 1.33 -3.83
CA LEU A 80 9.89 1.25 -3.68
C LEU A 80 9.26 0.93 -5.04
N SER A 81 8.37 -0.05 -5.08
CA SER A 81 7.81 -0.53 -6.34
C SER A 81 6.32 -0.84 -6.22
N ARG A 82 5.62 -0.64 -7.34
CA ARG A 82 4.22 -1.00 -7.53
C ARG A 82 4.15 -2.31 -8.29
N ILE A 83 3.24 -3.18 -7.87
CA ILE A 83 2.83 -4.35 -8.63
C ILE A 83 1.37 -4.11 -9.01
N THR A 84 1.05 -4.01 -10.30
CA THR A 84 -0.35 -3.83 -10.74
C THR A 84 -1.24 -4.94 -10.20
N LEU A 85 -2.36 -4.57 -9.58
CA LEU A 85 -3.32 -5.53 -9.02
C LEU A 85 -4.19 -6.08 -10.15
N LYS A 86 -4.05 -7.38 -10.46
CA LYS A 86 -4.84 -8.05 -11.49
C LYS A 86 -6.09 -8.70 -10.91
N GLU A 87 -7.12 -8.89 -11.72
CA GLU A 87 -8.31 -9.66 -11.36
C GLU A 87 -7.99 -11.12 -10.99
N SER A 88 -6.95 -11.70 -11.58
CA SER A 88 -6.53 -13.08 -11.29
C SER A 88 -5.81 -13.25 -9.96
N TYR A 89 -5.44 -12.16 -9.28
CA TYR A 89 -4.74 -12.24 -8.00
C TYR A 89 -5.74 -12.56 -6.89
N ASN A 90 -5.48 -13.63 -6.14
CA ASN A 90 -6.25 -14.00 -4.96
C ASN A 90 -5.50 -13.62 -3.68
N ILE A 91 -6.16 -13.78 -2.53
CA ILE A 91 -5.57 -13.42 -1.24
C ILE A 91 -4.31 -14.23 -0.91
N ASP A 92 -4.25 -15.49 -1.34
CA ASP A 92 -3.09 -16.36 -1.11
C ASP A 92 -1.87 -15.87 -1.89
N TYR A 93 -2.06 -15.43 -3.13
CA TYR A 93 -1.02 -14.82 -3.94
C TYR A 93 -0.52 -13.51 -3.34
N ILE A 94 -1.43 -12.64 -2.88
CA ILE A 94 -1.06 -11.40 -2.21
C ILE A 94 -0.31 -11.70 -0.90
N SER A 95 -0.79 -12.63 -0.09
CA SER A 95 -0.11 -13.06 1.14
C SER A 95 1.29 -13.60 0.86
N TYR A 96 1.46 -14.38 -0.21
CA TYR A 96 2.77 -14.83 -0.69
C TYR A 96 3.67 -13.65 -1.08
N LEU A 97 3.15 -12.67 -1.85
CA LEU A 97 3.88 -11.46 -2.21
C LEU A 97 4.31 -10.63 -1.00
N LEU A 98 3.52 -10.58 0.08
CA LEU A 98 3.81 -9.74 1.25
C LEU A 98 4.69 -10.43 2.30
N THR A 99 4.49 -11.73 2.54
CA THR A 99 5.13 -12.46 3.65
C THR A 99 6.18 -13.45 3.19
N GLY A 100 6.05 -14.02 1.98
CA GLY A 100 7.02 -14.94 1.39
C GLY A 100 6.88 -16.35 1.94
N LYS A 101 5.84 -16.61 2.74
CA LYS A 101 5.43 -17.97 3.09
C LYS A 101 4.99 -18.67 1.81
N LYS A 102 5.81 -19.61 1.32
CA LYS A 102 5.48 -20.49 0.20
C LYS A 102 4.18 -21.21 0.53
N LEU A 103 3.07 -20.73 -0.03
CA LEU A 103 1.89 -21.55 -0.28
C LEU A 103 2.25 -22.43 -1.48
N HIS A 104 1.92 -23.72 -1.40
CA HIS A 104 2.42 -24.83 -2.23
C HIS A 104 2.18 -24.75 -3.75
N SER A 105 1.91 -23.57 -4.32
CA SER A 105 1.30 -23.40 -5.64
C SER A 105 1.83 -22.24 -6.48
N PHE A 106 2.82 -21.47 -6.02
CA PHE A 106 3.39 -20.35 -6.80
C PHE A 106 4.87 -20.58 -7.08
N ASP A 107 5.17 -21.14 -8.26
CA ASP A 107 6.54 -21.36 -8.73
C ASP A 107 7.17 -20.08 -9.31
N HIS A 108 6.34 -19.15 -9.80
CA HIS A 108 6.79 -17.91 -10.41
C HIS A 108 5.93 -16.71 -10.01
N ILE A 109 6.59 -15.62 -9.63
CA ILE A 109 5.97 -14.32 -9.41
C ILE A 109 5.92 -13.62 -10.77
N ASP A 110 4.73 -13.16 -11.18
CA ASP A 110 4.61 -12.32 -12.37
C ASP A 110 5.13 -10.91 -12.06
N THR A 111 6.40 -10.67 -12.40
CA THR A 111 7.07 -9.38 -12.21
C THR A 111 7.08 -8.50 -13.44
N ASN A 112 6.45 -8.93 -14.54
CA ASN A 112 6.33 -8.10 -15.75
C ASN A 112 5.47 -6.86 -15.49
N ASN A 113 4.72 -6.85 -14.39
CA ASN A 113 3.83 -5.78 -13.98
C ASN A 113 4.35 -5.02 -12.76
N THR A 114 5.66 -5.12 -12.51
CA THR A 114 6.35 -4.37 -11.45
C THR A 114 6.96 -3.10 -12.03
N THR A 115 6.63 -1.96 -11.45
CA THR A 115 7.23 -0.66 -11.82
C THR A 115 7.84 0.01 -10.59
N VAL A 116 9.05 0.51 -10.73
CA VAL A 116 9.68 1.36 -9.70
C VAL A 116 8.86 2.62 -9.51
N SER A 117 8.62 3.01 -8.26
CA SER A 117 7.90 4.23 -7.94
C SER A 117 8.80 5.27 -7.29
N THR A 118 8.78 6.46 -7.88
CA THR A 118 9.34 7.70 -7.34
C THR A 118 8.24 8.68 -6.92
N ASN A 119 6.97 8.24 -6.91
CA ASN A 119 5.84 9.11 -6.59
C ASN A 119 5.87 9.53 -5.10
N PRO A 120 5.80 10.84 -4.79
CA PRO A 120 5.78 11.31 -3.41
C PRO A 120 4.63 10.74 -2.56
N LEU A 121 3.45 10.51 -3.15
CA LEU A 121 2.32 9.91 -2.43
C LEU A 121 2.60 8.46 -2.03
N ASP A 122 3.27 7.70 -2.88
CA ASP A 122 3.66 6.32 -2.57
C ASP A 122 4.69 6.28 -1.44
N ILE A 123 5.71 7.14 -1.52
CA ILE A 123 6.72 7.28 -0.47
C ILE A 123 6.06 7.66 0.87
N THR A 124 5.10 8.59 0.82
CA THR A 124 4.33 9.02 1.99
C THR A 124 3.46 7.89 2.52
N SER A 125 2.81 7.11 1.65
CA SER A 125 1.96 5.99 2.04
C SER A 125 2.73 4.91 2.79
N ILE A 126 3.89 4.48 2.29
CA ILE A 126 4.74 3.51 2.99
C ILE A 126 5.27 4.08 4.30
N SER A 127 5.65 5.35 4.32
CA SER A 127 6.11 6.00 5.56
C SER A 127 4.99 6.01 6.61
N LEU A 128 3.76 6.31 6.20
CA LEU A 128 2.59 6.29 7.07
C LEU A 128 2.27 4.88 7.57
N ILE A 129 2.28 3.87 6.68
CA ILE A 129 2.08 2.47 7.04
C ILE A 129 3.15 2.00 8.04
N LYS A 130 4.43 2.35 7.86
CA LYS A 130 5.48 2.02 8.84
C LYS A 130 5.17 2.55 10.25
N LEU A 131 4.54 3.71 10.36
CA LEU A 131 4.13 4.28 11.65
C LEU A 131 2.98 3.51 12.31
N THR A 132 2.19 2.77 11.53
CA THR A 132 1.11 1.91 12.05
C THR A 132 1.64 0.66 12.76
N LYS A 133 2.90 0.26 12.52
CA LYS A 133 3.51 -1.03 12.91
C LYS A 133 2.89 -2.25 12.22
N LEU A 134 2.15 -2.06 11.13
CA LEU A 134 1.75 -3.11 10.20
C LEU A 134 2.91 -3.41 9.22
N LEU A 135 2.74 -4.46 8.40
CA LEU A 135 3.63 -4.77 7.29
C LEU A 135 3.83 -3.51 6.42
N PRO A 136 5.09 -3.18 6.04
CA PRO A 136 5.40 -1.95 5.30
C PRO A 136 5.01 -2.08 3.82
N SER A 137 3.72 -2.28 3.56
CA SER A 137 3.13 -2.47 2.24
C SER A 137 1.68 -2.00 2.23
N ALA A 138 1.20 -1.55 1.07
CA ALA A 138 -0.14 -0.99 0.91
C ALA A 138 -0.81 -1.48 -0.38
N ILE A 139 -2.11 -1.27 -0.48
CA ILE A 139 -2.90 -1.38 -1.71
C ILE A 139 -3.55 -0.01 -1.97
#